data_AF-A0AA43KY23-F1
#
_entry.id   AF-A0AA43KY23-F1
#
_cell.length_a   1.000
_cell.length_b   1.000
_cell.length_c   1.000
_cell.angle_alpha   90.00
_cell.angle_beta   90.00
_cell.angle_gamma   90.00
#
_symmetry.space_group_name_H-M   'P 1'
#
loop_
_entity.id
_entity.type
_entity.pdbx_description
1 polymer ?
#
loop_
_entity_poly.entity_id
_entity_poly.type
_entity_poly.pdbx_seq_one_letter_code
_entity_poly.pdbx_strand_id
1 'polypeptide(L)'
;MKNLMPLRASIISLCLLSSVWASASYSPMEIVPVQDNTKVKSVDYTTNRPDLSKRLFTSKAVENEIVRVKKLLVNPKLAWMFENCFPNTLDTTVRHRKNNGKDDTIVYTGDIHAMWLRDSGAQVWPYVQLANNDPELRAMLAGVIRRQFKCIIIDPYANAFLDPYDPNPDHQWQSDLTDMKLELHERKWEIDSLCYPIRLAYHYWKTTGDASVFDEEWLQAIENILKTFKEQQR
;
A
#
# COMPACT_ATOMS: atom_id res chain seq x y z
N MET A 1 -69.83 -2.77 38.71
CA MET A 1 -70.48 -3.22 39.97
C MET A 1 -70.07 -4.65 40.24
N LYS A 2 -69.50 -4.90 41.43
CA LYS A 2 -69.37 -6.18 42.15
C LYS A 2 -68.51 -7.28 41.47
N ASN A 3 -67.30 -7.55 41.94
CA ASN A 3 -66.92 -8.34 43.13
C ASN A 3 -67.19 -9.85 43.05
N LEU A 4 -66.09 -10.58 43.33
CA LEU A 4 -65.98 -11.76 44.19
C LEU A 4 -66.30 -13.17 43.63
N MET A 5 -65.23 -13.97 43.59
CA MET A 5 -65.09 -15.42 43.87
C MET A 5 -66.26 -16.07 44.66
N PRO A 6 -66.54 -17.38 44.49
CA PRO A 6 -65.83 -18.45 45.23
C PRO A 6 -65.60 -19.75 44.41
N LEU A 7 -64.48 -20.48 44.54
CA LEU A 7 -64.01 -21.34 45.64
C LEU A 7 -64.49 -22.81 45.52
N ARG A 8 -63.49 -23.69 45.40
CA ARG A 8 -63.32 -25.04 45.99
C ARG A 8 -63.75 -26.33 45.27
N ALA A 9 -62.84 -27.27 45.50
CA ALA A 9 -62.98 -28.73 45.62
C ALA A 9 -63.09 -29.49 44.29
N SER A 10 -62.46 -30.64 44.08
CA SER A 10 -61.50 -31.44 44.84
C SER A 10 -61.11 -32.59 43.90
N ILE A 11 -59.80 -32.88 43.80
CA ILE A 11 -59.17 -34.22 43.82
C ILE A 11 -59.75 -35.36 42.93
N ILE A 12 -58.89 -35.98 42.12
CA ILE A 12 -58.45 -37.40 42.18
C ILE A 12 -58.08 -37.97 40.78
N SER A 13 -56.87 -38.54 40.74
CA SER A 13 -56.30 -39.58 39.85
C SER A 13 -56.19 -39.30 38.35
N LEU A 14 -54.98 -39.08 37.80
CA LEU A 14 -53.84 -40.00 37.64
C LEU A 14 -54.14 -41.14 36.64
N CYS A 15 -53.73 -40.95 35.39
CA CYS A 15 -53.03 -41.96 34.58
C CYS A 15 -52.47 -41.35 33.28
N LEU A 16 -51.13 -41.25 33.27
CA LEU A 16 -50.19 -41.53 32.17
C LEU A 16 -50.59 -41.17 30.73
N LEU A 17 -49.84 -40.23 30.13
CA LEU A 17 -49.17 -40.42 28.83
C LEU A 17 -48.15 -39.30 28.58
N SER A 18 -46.90 -39.75 28.45
CA SER A 18 -45.69 -39.09 27.95
C SER A 18 -45.83 -37.71 27.27
N SER A 19 -45.37 -36.65 27.96
CA SER A 19 -44.89 -35.43 27.29
C SER A 19 -43.37 -35.49 27.18
N VAL A 20 -42.87 -35.79 25.98
CA VAL A 20 -41.46 -35.54 25.64
C VAL A 20 -41.28 -34.02 25.59
N TRP A 21 -40.68 -33.45 26.62
CA TRP A 21 -40.07 -32.13 26.52
C TRP A 21 -38.64 -32.34 26.04
N ALA A 22 -38.40 -32.06 24.76
CA ALA A 22 -37.04 -31.88 24.28
C ALA A 22 -36.50 -30.59 24.91
N SER A 23 -35.87 -30.69 26.08
CA SER A 23 -34.95 -29.67 26.54
C SER A 23 -33.73 -29.77 25.64
N ALA A 24 -33.68 -28.94 24.59
CA ALA A 24 -32.45 -28.69 23.87
C ALA A 24 -31.48 -28.07 24.86
N SER A 25 -30.55 -28.88 25.36
CA SER A 25 -29.41 -28.41 26.13
C SER A 25 -28.60 -27.50 25.21
N TYR A 26 -28.75 -26.19 25.38
CA TYR A 26 -27.84 -25.25 24.75
C TYR A 26 -26.49 -25.41 25.47
N SER A 27 -25.64 -26.28 24.93
CA SER A 27 -24.25 -26.31 25.34
C SER A 27 -23.67 -24.98 24.88
N PRO A 28 -23.14 -24.13 25.77
CA PRO A 28 -22.37 -22.98 25.31
C PRO A 28 -21.24 -23.58 24.48
N MET A 29 -21.20 -23.22 23.20
CA MET A 29 -20.07 -23.55 22.36
C MET A 29 -18.89 -22.82 23.00
N GLU A 30 -18.10 -23.55 23.77
CA GLU A 30 -16.90 -23.03 24.39
C GLU A 30 -16.01 -22.59 23.22
N ILE A 31 -15.89 -21.27 23.05
CA ILE A 31 -14.95 -20.70 22.10
C ILE A 31 -13.58 -21.06 22.67
N VAL A 32 -13.03 -22.21 22.26
CA VAL A 32 -11.65 -22.54 22.50
C VAL A 32 -10.86 -21.59 21.60
N PRO A 33 -10.16 -20.59 22.14
CA PRO A 33 -9.29 -19.77 21.31
C PRO A 33 -8.28 -20.72 20.68
N VAL A 34 -8.30 -20.83 19.35
CA VAL A 34 -7.28 -21.54 18.59
C VAL A 34 -5.95 -20.95 19.05
N GLN A 35 -5.03 -21.83 19.45
CA GLN A 35 -3.72 -21.46 19.97
C GLN A 35 -3.13 -20.35 19.08
N ASP A 36 -2.82 -19.22 19.70
CA ASP A 36 -2.29 -18.09 18.98
C ASP A 36 -0.98 -18.50 18.28
N ASN A 37 -0.98 -18.47 16.95
CA ASN A 37 0.19 -18.73 16.11
C ASN A 37 1.32 -17.71 16.36
N THR A 38 1.09 -16.71 17.22
CA THR A 38 2.07 -15.73 17.69
C THR A 38 2.96 -16.20 18.84
N LYS A 39 2.92 -17.48 19.26
CA LYS A 39 3.96 -18.03 20.16
C LYS A 39 5.32 -18.06 19.45
N VAL A 40 5.95 -16.90 19.42
CA VAL A 40 7.30 -16.68 18.95
C VAL A 40 8.23 -17.21 20.04
N LYS A 41 9.04 -18.22 19.72
CA LYS A 41 10.18 -18.59 20.58
C LYS A 41 10.98 -17.32 20.86
N SER A 42 11.51 -17.12 22.06
CA SER A 42 12.40 -15.98 22.35
C SER A 42 13.64 -16.07 21.47
N VAL A 43 13.57 -15.46 20.30
CA VAL A 43 14.67 -15.32 19.35
C VAL A 43 15.05 -13.85 19.37
N ASP A 44 16.34 -13.59 19.51
CA ASP A 44 16.86 -12.24 19.36
C ASP A 44 16.77 -11.86 17.87
N TYR A 45 16.02 -10.80 17.57
CA TYR A 45 15.70 -10.42 16.20
C TYR A 45 16.64 -9.32 15.72
N THR A 46 17.65 -9.72 14.93
CA THR A 46 18.49 -8.78 14.18
C THR A 46 17.75 -8.29 12.92
N THR A 47 17.79 -6.99 12.64
CA THR A 47 17.16 -6.43 11.43
C THR A 47 17.78 -7.00 10.15
N ASN A 48 16.93 -7.19 9.12
CA ASN A 48 17.34 -7.58 7.77
C ASN A 48 17.49 -6.37 6.84
N ARG A 49 17.33 -5.14 7.36
CA ARG A 49 17.58 -3.93 6.59
C ARG A 49 19.04 -3.89 6.16
N PRO A 50 19.37 -3.26 5.02
CA PRO A 50 20.74 -2.95 4.68
C PRO A 50 21.44 -2.14 5.78
N ASP A 51 22.76 -2.31 5.85
CA ASP A 51 23.63 -1.42 6.63
C ASP A 51 23.31 0.03 6.29
N LEU A 52 23.38 0.92 7.28
CA LEU A 52 23.00 2.33 7.11
C LEU A 52 23.70 2.99 5.91
N SER A 53 24.98 2.68 5.69
CA SER A 53 25.79 3.21 4.56
C SER A 53 25.39 2.68 3.19
N LYS A 54 24.56 1.63 3.12
CA LYS A 54 24.07 1.00 1.88
C LYS A 54 22.61 1.33 1.56
N ARG A 55 21.92 2.05 2.45
CA ARG A 55 20.53 2.48 2.23
C ARG A 55 20.51 3.59 1.18
N LEU A 56 19.65 3.46 0.17
CA LEU A 56 19.62 4.39 -0.95
C LEU A 56 19.03 5.76 -0.59
N PHE A 57 18.04 5.79 0.31
CA PHE A 57 17.43 6.99 0.83
C PHE A 57 17.10 6.82 2.31
N THR A 58 17.23 7.88 3.11
CA THR A 58 16.86 7.86 4.53
C THR A 58 15.92 9.02 4.84
N SER A 59 14.94 8.79 5.71
CA SER A 59 14.01 9.81 6.17
C SER A 59 13.94 9.78 7.69
N LYS A 60 14.15 10.94 8.32
CA LYS A 60 14.07 11.07 9.78
C LYS A 60 12.66 10.79 10.28
N ALA A 61 11.62 11.21 9.56
CA ALA A 61 10.25 10.90 9.95
C ALA A 61 9.94 9.40 9.89
N VAL A 62 10.46 8.68 8.89
CA VAL A 62 10.31 7.23 8.79
C VAL A 62 11.05 6.50 9.91
N GLU A 63 12.29 6.87 10.23
CA GLU A 63 13.02 6.26 11.35
C GLU A 63 12.32 6.50 12.70
N ASN A 64 11.80 7.71 12.92
CA ASN A 64 11.01 8.01 14.12
C ASN A 64 9.74 7.17 14.22
N GLU A 65 9.08 6.92 13.08
CA GLU A 65 7.87 6.09 13.02
C GLU A 65 8.18 4.62 13.31
N ILE A 66 9.31 4.11 12.82
CA ILE A 66 9.82 2.77 13.17
C ILE A 66 10.03 2.65 14.68
N VAL A 67 10.71 3.62 15.31
CA VAL A 67 10.92 3.64 16.76
C VAL A 67 9.59 3.69 17.51
N ARG A 68 8.63 4.50 17.06
CA ARG A 68 7.31 4.63 17.68
C ARG A 68 6.53 3.32 17.61
N VAL A 69 6.43 2.71 16.43
CA VAL A 69 5.66 1.48 16.22
C VAL A 69 6.29 0.30 16.96
N LYS A 70 7.62 0.15 16.95
CA LYS A 70 8.31 -0.90 17.73
C LYS A 70 8.03 -0.80 19.23
N LYS A 71 7.84 0.40 19.79
CA LYS A 71 7.45 0.59 21.20
C LYS A 71 6.00 0.20 21.51
N LEU A 72 5.12 0.24 20.50
CA LEU A 72 3.69 -0.07 20.67
C LEU A 72 3.38 -1.56 20.45
N LEU A 73 4.17 -2.24 19.62
CA LEU A 73 3.95 -3.64 19.30
C LEU A 73 4.52 -4.56 20.38
N VAL A 74 3.63 -5.32 21.03
CA VAL A 74 4.03 -6.32 22.03
C VAL A 74 4.61 -7.60 21.42
N ASN A 75 4.30 -7.88 20.14
CA ASN A 75 4.83 -9.04 19.44
C ASN A 75 6.21 -8.69 18.82
N PRO A 76 7.32 -9.29 19.28
CA PRO A 76 8.66 -8.93 18.83
C PRO A 76 8.90 -9.30 17.36
N LYS A 77 8.30 -10.39 16.86
CA LYS A 77 8.40 -10.77 15.45
C LYS A 77 7.69 -9.74 14.56
N LEU A 78 6.52 -9.24 14.97
CA LEU A 78 5.79 -8.23 14.22
C LEU A 78 6.53 -6.88 14.22
N ALA A 79 7.12 -6.49 15.35
CA ALA A 79 7.97 -5.30 15.43
C ALA A 79 9.19 -5.39 14.49
N TRP A 80 9.84 -6.55 14.45
CA TRP A 80 10.94 -6.84 13.53
C TRP A 80 10.49 -6.82 12.05
N MET A 81 9.34 -7.43 11.73
CA MET A 81 8.78 -7.38 10.37
C MET A 81 8.46 -5.94 9.95
N PHE A 82 7.86 -5.14 10.85
CA PHE A 82 7.57 -3.74 10.57
C PHE A 82 8.85 -2.95 10.25
N GLU A 83 9.90 -3.11 11.07
CA GLU A 83 11.20 -2.46 10.85
C GLU A 83 11.81 -2.85 9.51
N ASN A 84 11.68 -4.11 9.07
CA ASN A 84 12.26 -4.56 7.81
C ASN A 84 11.42 -4.13 6.59
N CYS A 85 10.09 -4.14 6.70
CA CYS A 85 9.19 -3.93 5.57
C CYS A 85 8.86 -2.46 5.36
N PHE A 86 8.59 -1.70 6.43
CA PHE A 86 8.12 -0.32 6.31
C PHE A 86 9.09 0.60 5.58
N PRO A 87 10.43 0.58 5.81
CA PRO A 87 11.37 1.42 5.08
C PRO A 87 11.96 0.76 3.83
N ASN A 88 11.56 -0.46 3.46
CA ASN A 88 12.26 -1.24 2.44
C ASN A 88 12.40 -0.49 1.12
N THR A 89 11.34 0.16 0.64
CA THR A 89 11.38 1.02 -0.55
C THR A 89 12.49 2.09 -0.47
N LEU A 90 12.58 2.81 0.65
CA LEU A 90 13.62 3.84 0.81
C LEU A 90 15.01 3.22 0.88
N ASP A 91 15.14 2.11 1.60
CA ASP A 91 16.41 1.44 1.82
C ASP A 91 16.97 0.85 0.51
N THR A 92 16.13 0.33 -0.39
CA THR A 92 16.59 -0.55 -1.48
C THR A 92 16.17 -0.14 -2.89
N THR A 93 15.18 0.72 -3.09
CA THR A 93 14.65 0.98 -4.44
C THR A 93 14.59 2.43 -4.91
N VAL A 94 14.72 3.40 -4.00
CA VAL A 94 14.65 4.83 -4.32
C VAL A 94 15.98 5.38 -4.82
N ARG A 95 15.99 6.02 -5.99
CA ARG A 95 17.11 6.85 -6.48
C ARG A 95 16.62 8.28 -6.68
N HIS A 96 16.86 9.12 -5.68
CA HIS A 96 16.50 10.55 -5.68
C HIS A 96 17.66 11.42 -6.17
N ARG A 97 17.35 12.41 -7.00
CA ARG A 97 18.30 13.38 -7.56
C ARG A 97 17.59 14.67 -7.94
N LYS A 98 18.39 15.66 -8.37
CA LYS A 98 17.90 16.87 -9.03
C LYS A 98 18.10 16.76 -10.53
N ASN A 99 17.08 17.11 -11.31
CA ASN A 99 17.13 17.25 -12.75
C ASN A 99 16.62 18.66 -13.12
N ASN A 100 17.47 19.49 -13.71
CA ASN A 100 17.19 20.90 -14.03
C ASN A 100 16.59 21.69 -12.85
N GLY A 101 17.16 21.47 -11.65
CA GLY A 101 16.71 22.13 -10.41
C GLY A 101 15.44 21.56 -9.77
N LYS A 102 14.69 20.68 -10.46
CA LYS A 102 13.52 19.99 -9.92
C LYS A 102 13.91 18.64 -9.32
N ASP A 103 13.16 18.18 -8.32
CA ASP A 103 13.28 16.82 -7.81
C ASP A 103 12.88 15.80 -8.87
N ASP A 104 13.66 14.73 -8.95
CA ASP A 104 13.44 13.59 -9.82
C ASP A 104 13.78 12.31 -9.05
N THR A 105 12.82 11.40 -8.95
CA THR A 105 12.99 10.17 -8.19
C THR A 105 12.55 8.98 -9.02
N ILE A 106 13.47 8.06 -9.28
CA ILE A 106 13.15 6.73 -9.79
C ILE A 106 12.90 5.80 -8.60
N VAL A 107 11.89 4.95 -8.70
CA VAL A 107 11.60 3.89 -7.73
C VAL A 107 11.56 2.57 -8.46
N TYR A 108 12.57 1.74 -8.25
CA TYR A 108 12.59 0.37 -8.77
C TYR A 108 11.56 -0.50 -8.05
N THR A 109 11.05 -1.54 -8.69
CA THR A 109 10.13 -2.48 -8.03
C THR A 109 10.86 -3.33 -6.98
N GLY A 110 12.12 -3.68 -7.25
CA GLY A 110 12.98 -4.45 -6.36
C GLY A 110 13.87 -5.38 -7.16
N ASP A 111 13.46 -6.64 -7.27
CA ASP A 111 14.16 -7.67 -8.03
C ASP A 111 14.07 -7.49 -9.56
N ILE A 112 13.05 -6.77 -10.04
CA ILE A 112 12.96 -6.34 -11.44
C ILE A 112 13.54 -4.92 -11.57
N HIS A 113 14.50 -4.74 -12.47
CA HIS A 113 15.28 -3.50 -12.57
C HIS A 113 14.63 -2.42 -13.46
N ALA A 114 13.35 -2.13 -13.20
CA ALA A 114 12.63 -1.01 -13.83
C ALA A 114 11.60 -0.39 -12.88
N MET A 115 11.02 0.75 -13.30
CA MET A 115 10.02 1.49 -12.54
C MET A 115 8.62 1.29 -13.15
N TRP A 116 7.72 0.67 -12.39
CA TRP A 116 6.31 0.58 -12.76
C TRP A 116 5.53 1.77 -12.22
N LEU A 117 4.60 2.31 -13.01
CA LEU A 117 3.74 3.42 -12.55
C LEU A 117 2.89 3.01 -11.33
N ARG A 118 2.33 1.79 -11.36
CA ARG A 118 1.61 1.20 -10.23
C ARG A 118 2.49 1.08 -8.99
N ASP A 119 3.57 0.31 -9.11
CA ASP A 119 4.40 -0.09 -7.98
C ASP A 119 5.03 1.13 -7.33
N SER A 120 5.64 2.03 -8.11
CA SER A 120 6.21 3.27 -7.57
C SER A 120 5.18 4.14 -6.86
N GLY A 121 3.94 4.22 -7.40
CA GLY A 121 2.85 4.95 -6.77
C GLY A 121 2.37 4.34 -5.45
N ALA A 122 2.44 3.01 -5.33
CA ALA A 122 2.05 2.28 -4.11
C ALA A 122 3.17 2.22 -3.08
N GLN A 123 4.41 1.97 -3.50
CA GLN A 123 5.60 1.81 -2.66
C GLN A 123 5.83 3.02 -1.76
N VAL A 124 5.68 4.25 -2.30
CA VAL A 124 5.89 5.48 -1.52
C VAL A 124 4.62 6.06 -0.89
N TRP A 125 3.45 5.50 -1.20
CA TRP A 125 2.16 5.94 -0.67
C TRP A 125 2.12 6.14 0.85
N PRO A 126 2.54 5.16 1.69
CA PRO A 126 2.42 5.31 3.14
C PRO A 126 3.31 6.40 3.72
N TYR A 127 4.30 6.91 2.97
CA TYR A 127 5.18 7.97 3.45
C TYR A 127 4.62 9.37 3.24
N VAL A 128 3.59 9.54 2.40
CA VAL A 128 2.97 10.85 2.14
C VAL A 128 2.46 11.50 3.43
N GLN A 129 1.88 10.71 4.34
CA GLN A 129 1.41 11.20 5.65
C GLN A 129 2.53 11.78 6.54
N LEU A 130 3.78 11.44 6.25
CA LEU A 130 4.96 11.89 7.00
C LEU A 130 5.63 13.12 6.36
N ALA A 131 5.25 13.49 5.13
CA ALA A 131 5.94 14.50 4.32
C ALA A 131 5.99 15.91 4.96
N ASN A 132 5.00 16.28 5.76
CA ASN A 132 5.01 17.58 6.46
C ASN A 132 6.06 17.67 7.57
N ASN A 133 6.55 16.53 8.05
CA ASN A 133 7.53 16.46 9.13
C ASN A 133 8.96 16.26 8.63
N ASP A 134 9.16 16.11 7.31
CA ASP A 134 10.44 15.77 6.72
C ASP A 134 10.55 16.37 5.29
N PRO A 135 11.25 17.52 5.14
CA PRO A 135 11.39 18.20 3.85
C PRO A 135 12.11 17.37 2.79
N GLU A 136 13.06 16.51 3.17
CA GLU A 136 13.79 15.66 2.22
C GLU A 136 12.88 14.56 1.69
N LEU A 137 12.11 13.93 2.57
CA LEU A 137 11.07 12.97 2.18
C LEU A 137 10.02 13.62 1.25
N ARG A 138 9.57 14.83 1.58
CA ARG A 138 8.63 15.59 0.75
C ARG A 138 9.20 15.85 -0.64
N ALA A 139 10.46 16.26 -0.73
CA ALA A 139 11.14 16.51 -2.00
C ALA A 139 11.27 15.23 -2.84
N MET A 140 11.64 14.11 -2.20
CA MET A 140 11.70 12.80 -2.86
C MET A 140 10.35 12.39 -3.43
N LEU A 141 9.26 12.51 -2.64
CA LEU A 141 7.90 12.18 -3.07
C LEU A 141 7.45 13.05 -4.27
N ALA A 142 7.74 14.36 -4.23
CA ALA A 142 7.49 15.25 -5.35
C ALA A 142 8.29 14.83 -6.60
N GLY A 143 9.51 14.32 -6.42
CA GLY A 143 10.32 13.75 -7.50
C GLY A 143 9.73 12.48 -8.11
N VAL A 144 9.08 11.61 -7.33
CA VAL A 144 8.39 10.42 -7.86
C VAL A 144 7.23 10.84 -8.74
N ILE A 145 6.42 11.79 -8.28
CA ILE A 145 5.26 12.31 -9.03
C ILE A 145 5.70 12.90 -10.37
N ARG A 146 6.71 13.77 -10.35
CA ARG A 146 7.25 14.39 -11.59
C ARG A 146 7.80 13.34 -12.55
N ARG A 147 8.52 12.34 -12.03
CA ARG A 147 9.02 11.23 -12.84
C ARG A 147 7.87 10.44 -13.47
N GLN A 148 6.81 10.12 -12.73
CA GLN A 148 5.65 9.43 -13.27
C GLN A 148 4.95 10.22 -14.38
N PHE A 149 4.84 11.54 -14.26
CA PHE A 149 4.29 12.37 -15.34
C PHE A 149 5.16 12.32 -16.60
N LYS A 150 6.48 12.39 -16.46
CA LYS A 150 7.41 12.20 -17.60
C LYS A 150 7.25 10.83 -18.26
N CYS A 151 7.09 9.76 -17.48
CA CYS A 151 6.81 8.43 -18.00
C CYS A 151 5.49 8.38 -18.81
N ILE A 152 4.41 8.98 -18.31
CA ILE A 152 3.13 9.07 -19.04
C ILE A 152 3.27 9.90 -20.33
N ILE A 153 4.09 10.95 -20.33
CA ILE A 153 4.38 11.74 -21.53
C ILE A 153 5.15 10.91 -22.55
N ILE A 154 6.10 10.09 -22.11
CA ILE A 154 6.86 9.16 -22.96
C ILE A 154 5.89 8.20 -23.65
N ASP A 155 5.07 7.46 -22.90
CA ASP A 155 4.05 6.58 -23.48
C ASP A 155 2.93 6.26 -22.47
N PRO A 156 1.69 6.76 -22.68
CA PRO A 156 0.59 6.49 -21.76
C PRO A 156 0.05 5.06 -21.85
N TYR A 157 0.51 4.24 -22.80
CA TYR A 157 0.17 2.83 -22.90
C TYR A 157 1.15 1.89 -22.18
N ALA A 158 2.30 2.40 -21.74
CA ALA A 158 3.32 1.59 -21.07
C ALA A 158 3.10 1.49 -19.56
N ASN A 159 3.38 0.31 -19.00
CA ASN A 159 3.33 0.06 -17.56
C ASN A 159 4.69 0.28 -16.88
N ALA A 160 5.81 0.05 -17.58
CA ALA A 160 7.15 -0.01 -17.00
C ALA A 160 8.20 0.81 -17.78
N PHE A 161 9.03 1.54 -17.05
CA PHE A 161 9.99 2.50 -17.59
C PHE A 161 11.39 2.27 -17.05
N LEU A 162 12.40 2.57 -17.86
CA LEU A 162 13.81 2.47 -17.51
C LEU A 162 14.32 3.78 -16.88
N ASP A 163 15.31 3.65 -15.99
CA ASP A 163 16.02 4.82 -15.46
C ASP A 163 16.95 5.39 -16.56
N PRO A 164 16.75 6.64 -17.03
CA PRO A 164 17.59 7.23 -18.07
C PRO A 164 19.04 7.46 -17.63
N TYR A 165 19.34 7.27 -16.34
CA TYR A 165 20.69 7.38 -15.78
C TYR A 165 21.29 6.01 -15.43
N ASP A 166 20.59 4.91 -15.73
CA ASP A 166 21.17 3.58 -15.57
C ASP A 166 22.27 3.37 -16.61
N PRO A 167 23.50 3.01 -16.21
CA PRO A 167 24.53 2.67 -17.18
C PRO A 167 24.26 1.36 -17.92
N ASN A 168 23.41 0.48 -17.36
CA ASN A 168 23.11 -0.84 -17.92
C ASN A 168 21.60 -1.13 -17.88
N PRO A 169 20.78 -0.36 -18.62
CA PRO A 169 19.33 -0.54 -18.65
C PRO A 169 18.94 -1.93 -19.15
N ASP A 170 17.92 -2.52 -18.53
CA ASP A 170 17.39 -3.83 -18.90
C ASP A 170 16.33 -3.73 -20.02
N HIS A 171 16.76 -3.99 -21.25
CA HIS A 171 15.91 -3.99 -22.45
C HIS A 171 15.30 -5.35 -22.79
N GLN A 172 15.08 -6.23 -21.80
CA GLN A 172 14.60 -7.61 -22.00
C GLN A 172 13.40 -7.73 -22.97
N TRP A 173 12.45 -6.78 -22.95
CA TRP A 173 11.21 -6.85 -23.73
C TRP A 173 11.21 -6.03 -25.02
N GLN A 174 12.38 -5.57 -25.49
CA GLN A 174 12.49 -4.75 -26.70
C GLN A 174 12.00 -5.46 -27.97
N SER A 175 11.92 -6.80 -27.96
CA SER A 175 11.45 -7.64 -29.07
C SER A 175 9.94 -7.90 -29.08
N ASP A 176 9.19 -7.38 -28.10
CA ASP A 176 7.73 -7.49 -28.07
C ASP A 176 7.10 -6.90 -29.35
N LEU A 177 6.02 -7.52 -29.82
CA LEU A 177 5.31 -7.10 -31.04
C LEU A 177 4.38 -5.91 -30.76
N THR A 178 4.97 -4.77 -30.40
CA THR A 178 4.30 -3.49 -30.14
C THR A 178 5.25 -2.33 -30.43
N ASP A 179 4.75 -1.09 -30.38
CA ASP A 179 5.54 0.12 -30.65
C ASP A 179 6.44 0.47 -29.46
N MET A 180 7.47 -0.35 -29.21
CA MET A 180 8.44 -0.15 -28.13
C MET A 180 9.33 1.09 -28.35
N LYS A 181 9.78 1.70 -27.25
CA LYS A 181 10.77 2.79 -27.21
C LYS A 181 11.89 2.43 -26.24
N LEU A 182 13.08 3.04 -26.41
CA LEU A 182 14.25 2.73 -25.58
C LEU A 182 14.06 3.11 -24.10
N GLU A 183 13.15 4.02 -23.79
CA GLU A 183 12.82 4.43 -22.43
C GLU A 183 11.90 3.44 -21.71
N LEU A 184 11.32 2.48 -22.43
CA LEU A 184 10.36 1.52 -21.90
C LEU A 184 11.06 0.23 -21.50
N HIS A 185 10.74 -0.27 -20.31
CA HIS A 185 11.06 -1.65 -19.98
C HIS A 185 10.01 -2.60 -20.54
N GLU A 186 8.72 -2.25 -20.40
CA GLU A 186 7.60 -3.06 -20.88
C GLU A 186 6.43 -2.14 -21.28
N ARG A 187 5.66 -2.54 -22.31
CA ARG A 187 4.55 -1.75 -22.86
C ARG A 187 3.21 -2.50 -22.80
N LYS A 188 2.84 -3.01 -21.63
CA LYS A 188 1.51 -3.57 -21.40
C LYS A 188 0.53 -2.48 -20.98
N TRP A 189 -0.55 -2.34 -21.73
CA TRP A 189 -1.60 -1.39 -21.41
C TRP A 189 -2.40 -1.83 -20.18
N GLU A 190 -2.31 -1.04 -19.12
CA GLU A 190 -2.97 -1.28 -17.84
C GLU A 190 -3.62 0.03 -17.38
N ILE A 191 -4.95 0.05 -17.22
CA ILE A 191 -5.69 1.27 -16.81
C ILE A 191 -5.12 1.85 -15.51
N ASP A 192 -4.80 1.00 -14.55
CA ASP A 192 -4.33 1.41 -13.24
C ASP A 192 -2.95 2.08 -13.28
N SER A 193 -2.11 1.79 -14.28
CA SER A 193 -0.84 2.48 -14.50
C SER A 193 -1.03 4.00 -14.64
N LEU A 194 -2.16 4.44 -15.20
CA LEU A 194 -2.50 5.87 -15.27
C LEU A 194 -3.23 6.40 -14.02
N CYS A 195 -3.84 5.52 -13.22
CA CYS A 195 -4.54 5.89 -11.99
C CYS A 195 -3.60 6.11 -10.79
N TYR A 196 -2.59 5.25 -10.61
CA TYR A 196 -1.68 5.32 -9.46
C TYR A 196 -0.94 6.66 -9.35
N PRO A 197 -0.41 7.25 -10.43
CA PRO A 197 0.20 8.58 -10.39
C PRO A 197 -0.77 9.70 -9.99
N ILE A 198 -2.00 9.69 -10.52
CA ILE A 198 -3.03 10.67 -10.14
C ILE A 198 -3.37 10.54 -8.66
N ARG A 199 -3.56 9.29 -8.19
CA ARG A 199 -3.81 8.97 -6.79
C ARG A 199 -2.70 9.54 -5.90
N LEU A 200 -1.44 9.26 -6.22
CA LEU A 200 -0.28 9.73 -5.46
C LEU A 200 -0.20 11.27 -5.44
N ALA A 201 -0.30 11.91 -6.60
CA ALA A 201 -0.21 13.36 -6.73
C ALA A 201 -1.32 14.08 -5.96
N TYR A 202 -2.55 13.57 -6.05
CA TYR A 202 -3.69 14.12 -5.30
C TYR A 202 -3.48 14.00 -3.79
N HIS A 203 -3.05 12.83 -3.29
CA HIS A 203 -2.81 12.64 -1.86
C HIS A 203 -1.65 13.49 -1.35
N TYR A 204 -0.57 13.59 -2.12
CA TYR A 204 0.57 14.48 -1.84
C TYR A 204 0.12 15.93 -1.71
N TRP A 205 -0.63 16.43 -2.70
CA TRP A 205 -1.16 17.80 -2.68
C TRP A 205 -2.05 18.05 -1.47
N LYS A 206 -3.03 17.18 -1.22
CA LYS A 206 -3.96 17.34 -0.09
C LYS A 206 -3.27 17.26 1.27
N THR A 207 -2.22 16.48 1.39
CA THR A 207 -1.48 16.33 2.64
C THR A 207 -0.54 17.50 2.88
N THR A 208 0.17 17.96 1.84
CA THR A 208 1.28 18.92 1.98
C THR A 208 0.93 20.37 1.65
N GLY A 209 -0.20 20.58 0.97
CA GLY A 209 -0.55 21.86 0.36
C GLY A 209 0.31 22.23 -0.86
N ASP A 210 1.24 21.37 -1.28
CA ASP A 210 2.14 21.64 -2.39
C ASP A 210 1.47 21.39 -3.73
N ALA A 211 1.23 22.45 -4.49
CA ALA A 211 0.74 22.36 -5.86
C ALA A 211 1.85 22.47 -6.91
N SER A 212 3.13 22.59 -6.52
CA SER A 212 4.26 22.79 -7.45
C SER A 212 4.57 21.57 -8.34
N VAL A 213 3.96 20.43 -8.06
CA VAL A 213 4.03 19.24 -8.93
C VAL A 213 3.08 19.34 -10.13
N PHE A 214 2.10 20.25 -10.10
CA PHE A 214 1.12 20.44 -11.18
C PHE A 214 1.56 21.56 -12.12
N ASP A 215 2.63 21.32 -12.86
CA ASP A 215 3.15 22.23 -13.88
C ASP A 215 2.73 21.80 -15.31
N GLU A 216 3.43 22.28 -16.34
CA GLU A 216 3.14 21.95 -17.73
C GLU A 216 3.26 20.46 -18.04
N GLU A 217 4.18 19.73 -17.38
CA GLU A 217 4.32 18.27 -17.57
C GLU A 217 3.09 17.54 -17.03
N TRP A 218 2.50 18.03 -15.92
CA TRP A 218 1.23 17.50 -15.43
C TRP A 218 0.09 17.70 -16.44
N LEU A 219 -0.04 18.90 -17.02
CA LEU A 219 -1.08 19.19 -18.00
C LEU A 219 -0.97 18.29 -19.23
N GLN A 220 0.25 18.07 -19.72
CA GLN A 220 0.49 17.16 -20.82
C GLN A 220 0.18 15.71 -20.45
N ALA A 221 0.60 15.25 -19.25
CA ALA A 221 0.33 13.91 -18.78
C ALA A 221 -1.19 13.64 -18.64
N ILE A 222 -1.95 14.55 -18.03
CA ILE A 222 -3.40 14.36 -17.85
C ILE A 222 -4.18 14.42 -19.17
N GLU A 223 -3.73 15.23 -20.14
CA GLU A 223 -4.28 15.24 -21.49
C GLU A 223 -4.03 13.89 -22.21
N ASN A 224 -2.81 13.35 -22.12
CA ASN A 224 -2.50 12.03 -22.63
C ASN A 224 -3.36 10.94 -21.98
N ILE A 225 -3.56 10.98 -20.65
CA ILE A 225 -4.42 10.04 -19.94
C ILE A 225 -5.86 10.09 -20.47
N LEU A 226 -6.43 11.30 -20.60
CA LEU A 226 -7.78 11.48 -21.11
C LEU A 226 -7.92 10.97 -22.54
N LYS A 227 -6.94 11.25 -23.39
CA LYS A 227 -6.87 10.75 -24.76
C LYS A 227 -6.86 9.22 -24.79
N THR A 228 -5.94 8.59 -24.06
CA THR A 228 -5.80 7.14 -23.98
C THR A 228 -7.07 6.47 -23.46
N PHE A 229 -7.70 7.00 -22.41
CA PHE A 229 -8.95 6.44 -21.91
C PHE A 229 -10.09 6.50 -22.93
N LYS A 230 -10.19 7.59 -23.72
CA LYS A 230 -11.19 7.69 -24.79
C LYS A 230 -10.89 6.75 -25.95
N GLU A 231 -9.63 6.65 -26.38
CA GLU A 231 -9.21 5.71 -27.43
C GLU A 231 -9.55 4.26 -27.05
N GLN A 232 -9.39 3.89 -25.79
CA GLN A 232 -9.66 2.54 -25.29
C GLN A 232 -11.14 2.23 -25.02
N GLN A 233 -12.05 3.18 -25.29
CA GLN A 233 -13.49 2.88 -25.36
C GLN A 233 -13.86 2.08 -26.62
N ARG A 234 -13.00 2.13 -27.65
CA ARG A 234 -13.15 1.48 -28.97
C ARG A 234 -14.51 1.77 -29.61
#